data_AF-A0A3P7WMN3-F1
#
_entry.id   AF-A0A3P7WMN3-F1
#
_cell.length_a   1.000
_cell.length_b   1.000
_cell.length_c   1.000
_cell.angle_alpha   90.00
_cell.angle_beta   90.00
_cell.angle_gamma   90.00
#
_symmetry.space_group_name_H-M   'P 1'
#
loop_
_entity.id
_entity.type
_entity.pdbx_description
1 polymer ?
#
loop_
_entity_poly.entity_id
_entity_poly.type
_entity_poly.pdbx_seq_one_letter_code
_entity_poly.pdbx_strand_id
1 'polypeptide(L)'
;MNSEQTSLRFRADFPWGIIQSAWDAGAGWICVLMVGLAAGATAGVIDIGARWMSDLKDGVCAGRFWLDREHCCWSSNDTVYKDSDCSAWLAWPEMLNYYGKNPFFYLLEFLFYVGWAVLMATLAVVFVKAFSKRRIPGVRTVLHSIRLHHPRLPGKGVKYFTLLLGLSLGKEGPMVHLACCIGNIFSYLFPKYGMNEAKKREILSASAAAGVSVAFGAPIGGVLFSLEEASYYFPLKTMWRSFFCALVAGIILRIVNPFGSDQTSLFHVDYMMKWTFVELIPF
;
A
#
# COMPACT_ATOMS: atom_id res chain seq x y z
N MET A 1 -3.63 -47.31 -17.63
CA MET A 1 -2.43 -46.72 -16.99
C MET A 1 -1.36 -46.29 -18.01
N ASN A 2 -1.66 -46.07 -19.31
CA ASN A 2 -0.63 -46.02 -20.36
C ASN A 2 -0.95 -45.11 -21.57
N SER A 3 -1.08 -43.79 -21.38
CA SER A 3 -0.93 -42.83 -22.51
C SER A 3 -0.49 -41.44 -22.07
N GLU A 4 -0.99 -40.91 -20.95
CA GLU A 4 -0.57 -39.60 -20.43
C GLU A 4 0.86 -39.61 -19.87
N GLN A 5 1.27 -40.67 -19.16
CA GLN A 5 2.62 -40.77 -18.59
C GLN A 5 3.73 -40.91 -19.65
N THR A 6 3.42 -41.50 -20.81
CA THR A 6 4.38 -41.67 -21.92
C THR A 6 4.65 -40.34 -22.65
N SER A 7 3.64 -39.47 -22.76
CA SER A 7 3.79 -38.13 -23.36
C SER A 7 4.61 -37.16 -22.48
N LEU A 8 4.56 -37.33 -21.16
CA LEU A 8 5.34 -36.54 -20.21
C LEU A 8 6.83 -36.91 -20.22
N ARG A 9 7.17 -38.17 -20.55
CA ARG A 9 8.57 -38.61 -20.65
C ARG A 9 9.26 -38.10 -21.92
N PHE A 10 8.58 -38.13 -23.07
CA PHE A 10 9.18 -37.69 -24.35
C PHE A 10 9.48 -36.19 -24.44
N ARG A 11 8.87 -35.37 -23.57
CA ARG A 11 9.12 -33.92 -23.51
C ARG A 11 10.35 -33.56 -22.65
N ALA A 12 10.91 -34.52 -21.92
CA ALA A 12 12.04 -34.32 -21.01
C ALA A 12 13.41 -34.42 -21.71
N ASP A 13 13.48 -34.92 -22.94
CA ASP A 13 14.74 -35.31 -23.59
C ASP A 13 15.44 -34.18 -24.38
N PHE A 14 14.87 -32.97 -24.39
CA PHE A 14 15.47 -31.78 -24.99
C PHE A 14 15.84 -30.76 -23.89
N PRO A 15 16.97 -30.03 -23.98
CA PRO A 15 17.31 -28.99 -23.00
C PRO A 15 16.21 -27.93 -22.83
N TRP A 16 15.38 -27.77 -23.87
CA TRP A 16 14.19 -26.92 -23.85
C TRP A 16 13.07 -27.40 -22.90
N GLY A 17 12.93 -28.72 -22.70
CA GLY A 17 11.94 -29.30 -21.78
C GLY A 17 12.29 -29.02 -20.32
N ILE A 18 13.58 -29.08 -19.97
CA ILE A 18 14.07 -28.75 -18.62
C ILE A 18 13.85 -27.26 -18.33
N ILE A 19 14.22 -26.39 -19.27
CA ILE A 19 14.03 -24.93 -19.15
C ILE A 19 12.54 -24.59 -19.02
N GLN A 20 11.67 -25.21 -19.82
CA GLN A 20 10.24 -24.95 -19.76
C GLN A 20 9.63 -25.48 -18.45
N SER A 21 10.10 -26.61 -17.93
CA SER A 21 9.68 -27.12 -16.62
C SER A 21 10.13 -26.24 -15.46
N ALA A 22 11.36 -25.71 -15.53
CA ALA A 22 11.92 -24.80 -14.55
C ALA A 22 11.17 -23.45 -14.57
N TRP A 23 10.88 -22.93 -15.76
CA TRP A 23 10.03 -21.75 -15.94
C TRP A 23 8.63 -21.98 -15.36
N ASP A 24 8.06 -23.15 -15.61
CA ASP A 24 6.74 -23.50 -15.08
C ASP A 24 6.72 -23.62 -13.55
N ALA A 25 7.81 -24.07 -12.93
CA ALA A 25 7.95 -24.13 -11.48
C ALA A 25 8.22 -22.73 -10.86
N GLY A 26 9.01 -21.90 -11.55
CA GLY A 26 9.45 -20.58 -11.07
C GLY A 26 8.46 -19.44 -11.33
N ALA A 27 7.60 -19.54 -12.35
CA ALA A 27 6.71 -18.45 -12.76
C ALA A 27 5.82 -17.91 -11.62
N GLY A 28 5.38 -18.77 -10.71
CA GLY A 28 4.58 -18.35 -9.55
C GLY A 28 5.36 -17.46 -8.58
N TRP A 29 6.63 -17.80 -8.32
CA TRP A 29 7.50 -17.01 -7.45
C TRP A 29 7.86 -15.68 -8.08
N ILE A 30 8.15 -15.67 -9.39
CA ILE A 30 8.45 -14.44 -10.14
C ILE A 30 7.22 -13.52 -10.17
N CYS A 31 6.03 -14.06 -10.42
CA CYS A 31 4.80 -13.27 -10.41
C CYS A 31 4.57 -12.60 -9.05
N VAL A 32 4.75 -13.37 -7.97
CA VAL A 32 4.54 -12.87 -6.60
C VAL A 32 5.62 -11.86 -6.20
N LEU A 33 6.87 -12.06 -6.64
CA LEU A 33 7.95 -11.09 -6.47
C LEU A 33 7.58 -9.73 -7.09
N MET A 34 7.13 -9.73 -8.35
CA MET A 34 6.74 -8.48 -9.04
C MET A 34 5.56 -7.79 -8.36
N VAL A 35 4.58 -8.57 -7.88
CA VAL A 35 3.46 -8.03 -7.11
C VAL A 35 3.94 -7.38 -5.82
N GLY A 36 4.81 -8.05 -5.05
CA GLY A 36 5.36 -7.51 -3.81
C GLY A 36 6.16 -6.23 -4.03
N LEU A 37 7.04 -6.22 -5.04
CA LEU A 37 7.81 -5.03 -5.42
C LEU A 37 6.92 -3.84 -5.77
N ALA A 38 5.94 -4.06 -6.64
CA ALA A 38 5.02 -3.02 -7.08
C ALA A 38 4.12 -2.53 -5.93
N ALA A 39 3.56 -3.44 -5.13
CA ALA A 39 2.71 -3.09 -4.00
C ALA A 39 3.46 -2.23 -2.97
N GLY A 40 4.67 -2.65 -2.57
CA GLY A 40 5.50 -1.90 -1.63
C GLY A 40 5.88 -0.51 -2.16
N ALA A 41 6.28 -0.41 -3.43
CA ALA A 41 6.63 0.87 -4.05
C ALA A 41 5.41 1.81 -4.12
N THR A 42 4.24 1.30 -4.53
CA THR A 42 3.02 2.12 -4.59
C THR A 42 2.57 2.61 -3.23
N ALA A 43 2.70 1.79 -2.19
CA ALA A 43 2.34 2.20 -0.84
C ALA A 43 3.28 3.28 -0.31
N GLY A 44 4.59 3.14 -0.51
CA GLY A 44 5.55 4.17 -0.11
C GLY A 44 5.27 5.53 -0.77
N VAL A 45 4.92 5.55 -2.06
CA VAL A 45 4.50 6.78 -2.76
C VAL A 45 3.24 7.38 -2.13
N ILE A 46 2.28 6.55 -1.72
CA ILE A 46 1.04 7.03 -1.10
C ILE A 46 1.29 7.54 0.31
N ASP A 47 2.14 6.88 1.10
CA ASP A 47 2.47 7.32 2.46
C ASP A 47 3.21 8.67 2.44
N ILE A 48 4.18 8.86 1.54
CA ILE A 48 4.88 10.15 1.34
C ILE A 48 3.89 11.22 0.88
N GLY A 49 3.07 10.91 -0.13
CA GLY A 49 2.09 11.86 -0.67
C GLY A 49 1.03 12.27 0.36
N ALA A 50 0.54 11.32 1.16
CA ALA A 50 -0.45 11.56 2.20
C ALA A 50 0.07 12.49 3.30
N ARG A 51 1.34 12.31 3.69
CA ARG A 51 2.03 13.19 4.66
C ARG A 51 2.20 14.60 4.09
N TRP A 52 2.75 14.71 2.89
CA TRP A 52 2.92 16.00 2.22
C TRP A 52 1.60 16.77 2.09
N MET A 53 0.50 16.09 1.71
CA MET A 53 -0.83 16.73 1.66
C MET A 53 -1.39 17.13 3.02
N SER A 54 -1.04 16.40 4.08
CA SER A 54 -1.41 16.78 5.44
C SER A 54 -0.67 18.03 5.86
N ASP A 55 0.65 18.05 5.65
CA ASP A 55 1.53 19.16 6.03
C ASP A 55 1.23 20.43 5.23
N LEU A 56 0.81 20.30 3.96
CA LEU A 56 0.39 21.43 3.13
C LEU A 56 -0.74 22.26 3.76
N LYS A 57 -1.55 21.68 4.65
CA LYS A 57 -2.59 22.44 5.36
C LYS A 57 -2.00 23.43 6.36
N ASP A 58 -0.84 23.11 6.92
CA ASP A 58 -0.18 23.90 7.97
C ASP A 58 0.86 24.87 7.37
N GLY A 59 1.58 24.48 6.33
CA GLY A 59 2.60 25.31 5.71
C GLY A 59 3.38 24.65 4.59
N VAL A 60 4.52 25.25 4.23
CA VAL A 60 5.44 24.74 3.19
C VAL A 60 6.90 24.97 3.57
N CYS A 61 7.78 24.13 3.04
CA CYS A 61 9.22 24.27 3.22
C CYS A 61 9.78 25.39 2.31
N ALA A 62 10.54 26.34 2.87
CA ALA A 62 11.04 27.54 2.16
C ALA A 62 11.94 27.23 0.95
N GLY A 63 12.76 26.17 1.06
CA GLY A 63 13.73 25.81 0.02
C GLY A 63 13.17 24.88 -1.07
N ARG A 64 12.18 24.04 -0.76
CA ARG A 64 11.64 23.03 -1.68
C ARG A 64 10.19 22.68 -1.31
N PHE A 65 9.23 23.05 -2.16
CA PHE A 65 7.80 22.85 -1.88
C PHE A 65 7.36 21.36 -1.72
N TRP A 66 8.14 20.42 -2.26
CA TRP A 66 7.76 19.00 -2.34
C TRP A 66 8.18 18.20 -1.10
N LEU A 67 8.96 18.78 -0.19
CA LEU A 67 9.33 18.10 1.06
C LEU A 67 8.21 18.23 2.11
N ASP A 68 7.94 17.14 2.80
CA ASP A 68 7.17 17.11 4.04
C ASP A 68 7.94 17.81 5.18
N ARG A 69 7.23 18.10 6.28
CA ARG A 69 7.77 18.85 7.41
C ARG A 69 8.94 18.12 8.07
N GLU A 70 8.83 16.81 8.28
CA GLU A 70 9.89 16.02 8.93
C GLU A 70 11.18 16.05 8.10
N HIS A 71 11.10 15.80 6.79
CA HIS A 71 12.27 15.86 5.91
C HIS A 71 12.81 17.29 5.73
N CYS A 72 11.95 18.31 5.71
CA CYS A 72 12.36 19.72 5.65
C CYS A 72 13.21 20.11 6.88
N CYS A 73 12.79 19.67 8.06
CA CYS A 73 13.45 19.99 9.32
C CYS A 73 14.71 19.17 9.56
N TRP A 74 14.76 17.92 9.09
CA TRP A 74 15.98 17.11 9.14
C TRP A 74 17.09 17.62 8.20
N SER A 75 16.73 18.29 7.10
CA SER A 75 17.72 18.95 6.24
C SER A 75 18.37 20.18 6.89
N SER A 76 17.84 20.67 8.02
CA SER A 76 18.43 21.76 8.79
C SER A 76 19.33 21.18 9.90
N ASN A 77 20.49 21.81 10.13
CA ASN A 77 21.62 21.26 10.89
C ASN A 77 21.40 21.14 12.42
N ASP A 78 20.14 21.16 12.87
CA ASP A 78 19.76 21.17 14.28
C ASP A 78 19.47 19.74 14.75
N THR A 79 20.42 19.16 15.48
CA THR A 79 20.41 17.79 16.01
C THR A 79 19.48 17.61 17.23
N VAL A 80 18.54 18.52 17.46
CA VAL A 80 17.64 18.50 18.62
C VAL A 80 16.19 18.58 18.17
N TYR A 81 15.56 17.41 18.07
CA TYR A 81 14.13 17.26 17.87
C TYR A 81 13.40 17.62 19.18
N LYS A 82 13.18 18.91 19.42
CA LYS A 82 12.24 19.42 20.43
C LYS A 82 11.21 20.31 19.74
N ASP A 83 10.13 19.67 19.31
CA ASP A 83 8.72 20.10 19.35
C ASP A 83 8.28 21.57 19.17
N SER A 84 9.10 22.54 18.72
CA SER A 84 8.53 23.89 18.55
C SER A 84 8.89 24.71 17.32
N ASP A 85 10.11 24.81 16.80
CA ASP A 85 10.33 25.78 15.71
C ASP A 85 11.39 25.31 14.70
N CYS A 86 10.90 24.72 13.61
CA CYS A 86 11.73 24.43 12.46
C CYS A 86 11.88 25.71 11.62
N SER A 87 13.06 26.33 11.65
CA SER A 87 13.33 27.59 10.97
C SER A 87 13.15 27.54 9.44
N ALA A 88 13.20 26.35 8.85
CA ALA A 88 13.00 26.12 7.42
C ALA A 88 11.53 25.94 7.01
N TRP A 89 10.64 25.68 7.97
CA TRP A 89 9.21 25.48 7.73
C TRP A 89 8.48 26.81 7.88
N LEU A 90 7.77 27.24 6.82
CA LEU A 90 7.03 28.49 6.82
C LEU A 90 5.53 28.19 6.90
N ALA A 91 4.87 28.77 7.90
CA ALA A 91 3.41 28.76 7.95
C ALA A 91 2.83 29.66 6.85
N TRP A 92 1.58 29.41 6.46
CA TRP A 92 0.90 30.22 5.44
C TRP A 92 0.89 31.75 5.73
N PRO A 93 0.68 32.22 6.98
CA PRO A 93 0.75 33.65 7.28
C PRO A 93 2.16 34.24 7.14
N GLU A 94 3.19 33.45 7.44
CA GLU A 94 4.59 33.87 7.30
C GLU A 94 4.98 34.01 5.82
N MET A 95 4.42 33.17 4.94
CA MET A 95 4.59 33.32 3.49
C MET A 95 3.95 34.62 2.95
N LEU A 96 2.91 35.13 3.63
CA LEU A 96 2.30 36.43 3.34
C LEU A 96 3.04 37.62 4.02
N ASN A 97 4.28 37.41 4.48
CA ASN A 97 5.10 38.39 5.20
C ASN A 97 4.47 38.90 6.52
N TYR A 98 3.58 38.12 7.14
CA TYR A 98 2.96 38.47 8.41
C TYR A 98 3.57 37.66 9.57
N TYR A 99 4.54 38.26 10.24
CA TYR A 99 5.28 37.62 11.36
C TYR A 99 4.75 37.97 12.75
N GLY A 100 3.76 38.88 12.85
CA GLY A 100 3.21 39.28 14.14
C GLY A 100 2.30 38.20 14.70
N LYS A 101 2.66 37.59 15.84
CA LYS A 101 1.85 36.62 16.62
C LYS A 101 0.61 37.28 17.26
N ASN A 102 -0.20 37.92 16.44
CA ASN A 102 -1.46 38.57 16.80
C ASN A 102 -2.61 37.56 16.61
N PRO A 103 -3.81 37.79 17.18
CA PRO A 103 -4.98 36.95 16.93
C PRO A 103 -5.30 36.76 15.44
N PHE A 104 -4.98 37.77 14.62
CA PHE A 104 -5.12 37.72 13.16
C PHE A 104 -4.21 36.66 12.49
N PHE A 105 -3.03 36.37 13.04
CA PHE A 105 -2.13 35.33 12.54
C PHE A 105 -2.80 33.95 12.61
N TYR A 106 -3.31 33.59 13.79
CA TYR A 106 -4.02 32.32 14.00
C TYR A 106 -5.30 32.23 13.17
N LEU A 107 -6.00 33.35 12.96
CA LEU A 107 -7.17 33.40 12.09
C LEU A 107 -6.80 33.07 10.63
N LEU A 108 -5.73 33.65 10.11
CA LEU A 108 -5.25 33.35 8.76
C LEU A 108 -4.81 31.91 8.61
N GLU A 109 -4.03 31.39 9.58
CA GLU A 109 -3.59 29.99 9.62
C GLU A 109 -4.79 29.04 9.54
N PHE A 110 -5.82 29.27 10.36
CA PHE A 110 -7.05 28.49 10.36
C PHE A 110 -7.80 28.57 9.02
N LEU A 111 -7.88 29.75 8.40
CA LEU A 111 -8.55 29.91 7.10
C LEU A 111 -7.83 29.14 5.99
N PHE A 112 -6.50 29.18 5.93
CA PHE A 112 -5.73 28.40 4.96
C PHE A 112 -5.85 26.91 5.23
N TYR A 113 -5.78 26.49 6.49
CA TYR A 113 -5.97 25.09 6.89
C TYR A 113 -7.32 24.55 6.40
N VAL A 114 -8.41 25.24 6.74
CA VAL A 114 -9.77 24.84 6.33
C VAL A 114 -9.94 24.94 4.81
N GLY A 115 -9.43 25.98 4.18
CA GLY A 115 -9.50 26.17 2.73
C GLY A 115 -8.85 25.02 1.96
N TRP A 116 -7.61 24.66 2.31
CA TRP A 116 -6.90 23.53 1.73
C TRP A 116 -7.57 22.18 2.05
N ALA A 117 -8.04 21.99 3.27
CA ALA A 117 -8.75 20.77 3.65
C ALA A 117 -10.04 20.57 2.83
N VAL A 118 -10.84 21.63 2.65
CA VAL A 118 -12.08 21.58 1.84
C VAL A 118 -11.75 21.41 0.36
N LEU A 119 -10.72 22.08 -0.17
CA LEU A 119 -10.28 21.92 -1.55
C LEU A 119 -9.87 20.47 -1.84
N MET A 120 -9.04 19.87 -0.98
CA MET A 120 -8.60 18.48 -1.18
C MET A 120 -9.76 17.49 -1.02
N ALA A 121 -10.65 17.69 -0.04
CA ALA A 121 -11.83 16.85 0.13
C ALA A 121 -12.81 16.96 -1.06
N THR A 122 -13.01 18.16 -1.61
CA THR A 122 -13.89 18.35 -2.78
C THR A 122 -13.30 17.71 -4.04
N LEU A 123 -11.99 17.86 -4.28
CA LEU A 123 -11.28 17.15 -5.35
C LEU A 123 -11.40 15.63 -5.18
N ALA A 124 -11.26 15.11 -3.96
CA ALA A 124 -11.46 13.69 -3.63
C ALA A 124 -12.85 13.20 -4.03
N VAL A 125 -13.90 13.91 -3.60
CA VAL A 125 -15.29 13.53 -3.86
C VAL A 125 -15.63 13.64 -5.34
N VAL A 126 -15.18 14.69 -6.02
CA VAL A 126 -15.38 14.85 -7.47
C VAL A 126 -14.69 13.72 -8.23
N PHE A 127 -13.46 13.39 -7.86
CA PHE A 127 -12.71 12.29 -8.45
C PHE A 127 -13.44 10.96 -8.23
N VAL A 128 -13.78 10.61 -6.98
CA VAL A 128 -14.51 9.38 -6.65
C VAL A 128 -15.84 9.32 -7.42
N LYS A 129 -16.63 10.40 -7.47
CA LYS A 129 -17.91 10.42 -8.21
C LYS A 129 -17.74 10.30 -9.73
N ALA A 130 -16.68 10.89 -10.30
CA ALA A 130 -16.36 10.73 -11.71
C ALA A 130 -16.08 9.26 -12.07
N PHE A 131 -15.43 8.52 -11.17
CA PHE A 131 -15.05 7.13 -11.39
C PHE A 131 -16.04 6.09 -10.82
N SER A 132 -16.88 6.43 -9.83
CA SER A 132 -17.82 5.52 -9.16
C SER A 132 -19.12 5.28 -9.92
N LYS A 133 -19.38 6.00 -11.03
CA LYS A 133 -20.42 5.58 -12.00
C LYS A 133 -20.19 4.14 -12.49
N ARG A 134 -18.99 3.59 -12.30
CA ARG A 134 -18.70 2.15 -12.38
C ARG A 134 -18.80 1.55 -10.96
N ARG A 135 -19.84 0.74 -10.68
CA ARG A 135 -20.06 0.06 -9.39
C ARG A 135 -18.75 -0.51 -8.82
N ILE A 136 -18.28 0.04 -7.70
CA ILE A 136 -17.15 -0.47 -6.92
C ILE A 136 -17.71 -1.39 -5.84
N PRO A 137 -17.41 -2.70 -5.85
CA PRO A 137 -17.69 -3.57 -4.72
C PRO A 137 -16.72 -3.30 -3.58
N GLY A 138 -17.19 -3.38 -2.33
CA GLY A 138 -16.36 -3.27 -1.13
C GLY A 138 -15.34 -4.41 -0.99
N VAL A 139 -14.41 -4.30 -0.04
CA VAL A 139 -13.26 -5.22 0.12
C VAL A 139 -13.69 -6.70 0.25
N ARG A 140 -14.75 -7.01 1.00
CA ARG A 140 -15.35 -8.38 1.05
C ARG A 140 -15.91 -8.84 -0.29
N THR A 141 -16.41 -7.90 -1.10
CA THR A 141 -16.85 -8.17 -2.45
C THR A 141 -15.73 -8.06 -3.49
N VAL A 142 -14.51 -7.60 -3.21
CA VAL A 142 -13.41 -7.58 -4.20
C VAL A 142 -12.93 -9.00 -4.49
N LEU A 143 -12.74 -9.81 -3.45
CA LEU A 143 -12.41 -11.23 -3.61
C LEU A 143 -13.56 -12.01 -4.29
N HIS A 144 -14.81 -11.59 -4.07
CA HIS A 144 -16.00 -12.18 -4.72
C HIS A 144 -16.28 -11.60 -6.13
N SER A 145 -15.90 -10.34 -6.42
CA SER A 145 -16.24 -9.55 -7.62
C SER A 145 -15.20 -9.66 -8.73
N ILE A 146 -14.06 -10.32 -8.49
CA ILE A 146 -13.18 -10.73 -9.59
C ILE A 146 -13.88 -11.80 -10.47
N ARG A 147 -15.09 -12.26 -10.09
CA ARG A 147 -16.01 -13.09 -10.90
C ARG A 147 -16.73 -12.34 -12.04
N LEU A 148 -16.59 -11.03 -12.24
CA LEU A 148 -17.23 -10.36 -13.37
C LEU A 148 -16.35 -10.43 -14.64
N HIS A 149 -16.62 -11.50 -15.37
CA HIS A 149 -16.18 -11.84 -16.71
C HIS A 149 -16.50 -10.73 -17.73
N HIS A 150 -15.55 -9.84 -18.07
CA HIS A 150 -15.56 -9.13 -19.36
C HIS A 150 -14.13 -8.77 -19.84
N PRO A 151 -13.71 -9.22 -21.04
CA PRO A 151 -12.33 -9.13 -21.54
C PRO A 151 -12.08 -7.86 -22.38
N ARG A 152 -12.63 -6.71 -21.98
CA ARG A 152 -12.36 -5.43 -22.65
C ARG A 152 -12.42 -4.31 -21.63
N LEU A 153 -11.27 -3.81 -21.19
CA LEU A 153 -11.13 -2.38 -20.93
C LEU A 153 -9.65 -1.99 -20.80
N PRO A 154 -9.11 -1.23 -21.78
CA PRO A 154 -7.87 -0.49 -21.63
C PRO A 154 -8.15 0.70 -20.72
N GLY A 155 -7.88 0.53 -19.42
CA GLY A 155 -8.13 1.57 -18.41
C GLY A 155 -7.53 1.21 -17.06
N LYS A 156 -6.46 0.41 -17.07
CA LYS A 156 -5.86 -0.20 -15.87
C LYS A 156 -5.03 0.79 -15.04
N GLY A 157 -4.78 2.01 -15.52
CA GLY A 157 -3.91 3.00 -14.87
C GLY A 157 -4.57 3.98 -13.89
N VAL A 158 -5.90 3.93 -13.68
CA VAL A 158 -6.62 5.05 -13.00
C VAL A 158 -7.11 4.72 -11.58
N LYS A 159 -7.00 3.46 -11.13
CA LYS A 159 -7.29 3.08 -9.74
C LYS A 159 -6.22 3.55 -8.74
N TYR A 160 -5.05 3.96 -9.23
CA TYR A 160 -3.91 4.39 -8.41
C TYR A 160 -4.11 5.78 -7.77
N PHE A 161 -4.96 6.62 -8.36
CA PHE A 161 -5.09 8.03 -7.95
C PHE A 161 -6.20 8.30 -6.93
N THR A 162 -7.16 7.38 -6.78
CA THR A 162 -8.27 7.56 -5.80
C THR A 162 -7.78 7.55 -4.34
N LEU A 163 -6.59 6.98 -4.08
CA LEU A 163 -6.03 6.90 -2.73
C LEU A 163 -5.25 8.12 -2.29
N LEU A 164 -4.73 8.89 -3.25
CA LEU A 164 -3.97 10.11 -3.01
C LEU A 164 -4.87 11.29 -2.62
N LEU A 165 -6.13 11.09 -2.20
CA LEU A 165 -7.07 12.18 -1.99
C LEU A 165 -7.61 12.28 -0.56
N GLY A 166 -6.90 11.72 0.42
CA GLY A 166 -6.91 12.24 1.80
C GLY A 166 -8.25 12.27 2.54
N LEU A 167 -9.21 11.40 2.19
CA LEU A 167 -10.39 11.19 3.03
C LEU A 167 -9.98 10.30 4.22
N SER A 168 -10.00 10.85 5.44
CA SER A 168 -9.67 10.21 6.73
C SER A 168 -10.58 9.02 7.11
N LEU A 169 -10.66 7.99 6.26
CA LEU A 169 -11.41 6.75 6.48
C LEU A 169 -10.46 5.54 6.74
N GLY A 170 -9.18 5.79 6.97
CA GLY A 170 -8.15 4.77 7.20
C GLY A 170 -7.49 4.30 5.89
N LYS A 171 -6.15 4.36 5.83
CA LYS A 171 -5.36 3.90 4.67
C LYS A 171 -5.37 2.38 4.49
N GLU A 172 -5.68 1.65 5.55
CA GLU A 172 -5.52 0.19 5.65
C GLU A 172 -6.36 -0.59 4.63
N GLY A 173 -7.69 -0.38 4.62
CA GLY A 173 -8.59 -1.10 3.71
C GLY A 173 -8.32 -0.85 2.22
N PRO A 174 -8.11 0.41 1.80
CA PRO A 174 -7.83 0.69 0.40
C PRO A 174 -6.46 0.20 -0.11
N MET A 175 -5.44 0.08 0.74
CA MET A 175 -4.14 -0.51 0.38
C MET A 175 -4.27 -1.97 -0.04
N VAL A 176 -5.08 -2.75 0.67
CA VAL A 176 -5.37 -4.15 0.32
C VAL A 176 -6.01 -4.25 -1.07
N HIS A 177 -6.96 -3.36 -1.36
CA HIS A 177 -7.62 -3.33 -2.67
C HIS A 177 -6.65 -2.95 -3.81
N LEU A 178 -5.76 -1.98 -3.56
CA LEU A 178 -4.74 -1.58 -4.52
C LEU A 178 -3.78 -2.73 -4.82
N ALA A 179 -3.28 -3.41 -3.78
CA ALA A 179 -2.41 -4.58 -3.93
C ALA A 179 -3.11 -5.70 -4.73
N CYS A 180 -4.38 -5.99 -4.47
CA CYS A 180 -5.17 -6.94 -5.27
C CYS A 180 -5.33 -6.52 -6.73
N CYS A 181 -5.48 -5.21 -7.01
CA CYS A 181 -5.53 -4.71 -8.39
C CYS A 181 -4.20 -4.92 -9.11
N ILE A 182 -3.08 -4.65 -8.44
CA ILE A 182 -1.72 -4.93 -8.93
C ILE A 182 -1.55 -6.43 -9.20
N GLY A 183 -1.94 -7.28 -8.25
CA GLY A 183 -1.97 -8.73 -8.39
C GLY A 183 -2.75 -9.23 -9.60
N ASN A 184 -3.94 -8.67 -9.82
CA ASN A 184 -4.77 -9.01 -10.98
C ASN A 184 -4.10 -8.62 -12.30
N ILE A 185 -3.41 -7.48 -12.37
CA ILE A 185 -2.68 -7.03 -13.57
C ILE A 185 -1.53 -8.00 -13.88
N PHE A 186 -0.70 -8.30 -12.87
CA PHE A 186 0.42 -9.22 -13.04
C PHE A 186 -0.02 -10.66 -13.32
N SER A 187 -1.18 -11.08 -12.81
CA SER A 187 -1.75 -12.40 -13.13
C SER A 187 -2.02 -12.56 -14.63
N TYR A 188 -2.35 -11.50 -15.37
CA TYR A 188 -2.54 -11.58 -16.83
C TYR A 188 -1.23 -11.61 -17.61
N LEU A 189 -0.11 -11.18 -17.02
CA LEU A 189 1.21 -11.26 -17.67
C LEU A 189 1.68 -12.71 -17.81
N PHE A 190 1.19 -13.60 -16.96
CA PHE A 190 1.44 -15.03 -17.02
C PHE A 190 0.16 -15.78 -17.40
N PRO A 191 0.00 -16.24 -18.66
CA PRO A 191 -1.21 -16.94 -19.12
C PRO A 191 -1.60 -18.13 -18.23
N LYS A 192 -0.62 -18.82 -17.64
CA LYS A 192 -0.81 -19.92 -16.68
C LYS A 192 -1.64 -19.53 -15.45
N TYR A 193 -1.49 -18.29 -14.97
CA TYR A 193 -2.20 -17.76 -13.81
C TYR A 193 -3.42 -16.95 -14.25
N GLY A 194 -3.36 -16.23 -15.36
CA GLY A 194 -4.46 -15.41 -15.88
C GLY A 194 -5.64 -16.21 -16.45
N MET A 195 -5.39 -17.37 -17.05
CA MET A 195 -6.42 -18.20 -17.69
C MET A 195 -7.10 -19.18 -16.71
N ASN A 196 -6.53 -19.38 -15.53
CA ASN A 196 -7.08 -20.29 -14.52
C ASN A 196 -7.52 -19.52 -13.27
N GLU A 197 -8.83 -19.40 -13.08
CA GLU A 197 -9.43 -18.66 -11.96
C GLU A 197 -9.00 -19.19 -10.59
N ALA A 198 -8.71 -20.49 -10.44
CA ALA A 198 -8.25 -21.04 -9.16
C ALA A 198 -6.83 -20.54 -8.81
N LYS A 199 -5.91 -20.60 -9.78
CA LYS A 199 -4.53 -20.12 -9.61
C LYS A 199 -4.45 -18.60 -9.51
N LYS A 200 -5.33 -17.89 -10.20
CA LYS A 200 -5.48 -16.44 -10.09
C LYS A 200 -5.85 -16.04 -8.66
N ARG A 201 -6.81 -16.75 -8.04
CA ARG A 201 -7.19 -16.52 -6.64
C ARG A 201 -6.01 -16.70 -5.69
N GLU A 202 -5.12 -17.67 -5.91
CA GLU A 202 -3.90 -17.82 -5.10
C GLU A 202 -2.99 -16.59 -5.15
N ILE A 203 -2.82 -15.98 -6.33
CA ILE A 203 -2.00 -14.76 -6.50
C ILE A 203 -2.71 -13.56 -5.86
N LEU A 204 -4.04 -13.50 -5.96
CA LEU A 204 -4.83 -12.43 -5.33
C LEU A 204 -4.81 -12.51 -3.81
N SER A 205 -4.86 -13.70 -3.22
CA SER A 205 -4.69 -13.88 -1.77
C SER A 205 -3.28 -13.48 -1.34
N ALA A 206 -2.23 -13.84 -2.10
CA ALA A 206 -0.87 -13.36 -1.84
C ALA A 206 -0.76 -11.82 -1.93
N SER A 207 -1.48 -11.21 -2.87
CA SER A 207 -1.53 -9.76 -3.05
C SER A 207 -2.26 -9.07 -1.89
N ALA A 208 -3.36 -9.65 -1.41
CA ALA A 208 -4.09 -9.16 -0.24
C ALA A 208 -3.20 -9.18 1.02
N ALA A 209 -2.49 -10.30 1.24
CA ALA A 209 -1.53 -10.42 2.33
C ALA A 209 -0.42 -9.35 2.26
N ALA A 210 0.10 -9.08 1.05
CA ALA A 210 1.09 -8.02 0.84
C ALA A 210 0.54 -6.62 1.13
N GLY A 211 -0.70 -6.33 0.71
CA GLY A 211 -1.36 -5.06 1.02
C GLY A 211 -1.52 -4.83 2.53
N VAL A 212 -1.97 -5.84 3.28
CA VAL A 212 -2.08 -5.77 4.74
C VAL A 212 -0.69 -5.64 5.39
N SER A 213 0.28 -6.41 4.92
CA SER A 213 1.66 -6.36 5.44
C SER A 213 2.27 -4.97 5.33
N VAL A 214 2.06 -4.28 4.21
CA VAL A 214 2.61 -2.95 3.96
C VAL A 214 1.86 -1.90 4.74
N ALA A 215 0.55 -2.08 4.94
CA ALA A 215 -0.26 -1.11 5.65
C ALA A 215 0.00 -1.14 7.18
N PHE A 216 0.18 -2.33 7.76
CA PHE A 216 0.44 -2.53 9.20
C PHE A 216 1.91 -2.82 9.56
N GLY A 217 2.80 -3.02 8.59
CA GLY A 217 4.20 -3.41 8.84
C GLY A 217 4.36 -4.84 9.39
N ALA A 218 3.36 -5.71 9.25
CA ALA A 218 3.34 -7.05 9.84
C ALA A 218 3.09 -8.14 8.78
N PRO A 219 4.15 -8.77 8.22
CA PRO A 219 3.98 -9.74 7.13
C PRO A 219 3.25 -11.01 7.54
N ILE A 220 3.50 -11.53 8.74
CA ILE A 220 2.80 -12.72 9.26
C ILE A 220 1.31 -12.41 9.49
N GLY A 221 1.02 -11.26 10.10
CA GLY A 221 -0.36 -10.79 10.31
C GLY A 221 -1.12 -10.65 8.99
N GLY A 222 -0.48 -10.13 7.94
CA GLY A 222 -1.07 -10.05 6.61
C GLY A 222 -1.41 -11.39 5.98
N VAL A 223 -0.55 -12.40 6.13
CA VAL A 223 -0.84 -13.76 5.64
C VAL A 223 -1.97 -14.41 6.43
N LEU A 224 -1.98 -14.26 7.76
CA LEU A 224 -3.04 -14.78 8.62
C LEU A 224 -4.39 -14.13 8.31
N PHE A 225 -4.41 -12.81 8.10
CA PHE A 225 -5.61 -12.11 7.66
C PHE A 225 -6.11 -12.63 6.30
N SER A 226 -5.20 -12.83 5.34
CA SER A 226 -5.59 -13.39 4.04
C SER A 226 -6.05 -14.86 4.14
N LEU A 227 -5.57 -15.62 5.11
CA LEU A 227 -6.03 -16.98 5.38
C LEU A 227 -7.45 -16.97 5.93
N GLU A 228 -7.74 -16.08 6.87
CA GLU A 228 -9.02 -15.96 7.53
C GLU A 228 -10.11 -15.41 6.60
N GLU A 229 -9.82 -14.34 5.87
CA GLU A 229 -10.84 -13.60 5.11
C GLU A 229 -10.87 -13.94 3.61
N ALA A 230 -9.75 -14.37 3.00
CA ALA A 230 -9.68 -14.49 1.53
C ALA A 230 -10.03 -15.88 0.98
N SER A 231 -9.79 -16.96 1.74
CA SER A 231 -9.88 -18.31 1.19
C SER A 231 -10.26 -19.35 2.26
N TYR A 232 -11.36 -20.09 2.05
CA TYR A 232 -11.72 -21.24 2.91
C TYR A 232 -10.69 -22.39 2.82
N TYR A 233 -10.07 -22.57 1.65
CA TYR A 233 -9.04 -23.56 1.42
C TYR A 233 -7.77 -22.87 0.90
N PHE A 234 -6.68 -23.03 1.63
CA PHE A 234 -5.42 -22.36 1.31
C PHE A 234 -4.26 -23.36 1.33
N PRO A 235 -3.79 -23.79 0.15
CA PRO A 235 -2.73 -24.80 0.10
C PRO A 235 -1.41 -24.24 0.63
N LEU A 236 -0.62 -25.08 1.31
CA LEU A 236 0.64 -24.69 1.94
C LEU A 236 1.62 -24.00 0.96
N LYS A 237 1.63 -24.42 -0.31
CA LYS A 237 2.45 -23.78 -1.36
C LYS A 237 2.04 -22.32 -1.63
N THR A 238 0.77 -21.98 -1.45
CA THR A 238 0.26 -20.60 -1.59
C THR A 238 0.56 -19.78 -0.34
N MET A 239 0.60 -20.43 0.83
CA MET A 239 1.01 -19.79 2.08
C MET A 239 2.44 -19.28 2.03
N TRP A 240 3.40 -20.13 1.66
CA TRP A 240 4.79 -19.73 1.51
C TRP A 240 4.98 -18.62 0.47
N ARG A 241 4.24 -18.68 -0.65
CA ARG A 241 4.25 -17.62 -1.66
C ARG A 241 3.67 -16.31 -1.10
N SER A 242 2.57 -16.35 -0.37
CA SER A 242 1.94 -15.16 0.22
C SER A 242 2.84 -14.50 1.26
N PHE A 243 3.50 -15.32 2.09
CA PHE A 243 4.49 -14.85 3.05
C PHE A 243 5.68 -14.18 2.36
N PHE A 244 6.21 -14.80 1.30
CA PHE A 244 7.27 -14.20 0.50
C PHE A 244 6.84 -12.88 -0.15
N CYS A 245 5.62 -12.81 -0.70
CA CYS A 245 5.04 -11.58 -1.25
C CYS A 245 5.01 -10.45 -0.22
N ALA A 246 4.48 -10.75 0.96
CA ALA A 246 4.32 -9.81 2.06
C ALA A 246 5.67 -9.31 2.57
N LEU A 247 6.64 -10.21 2.72
CA LEU A 247 8.00 -9.88 3.13
C LEU A 247 8.70 -8.98 2.12
N VAL A 248 8.62 -9.29 0.82
CA VAL A 248 9.18 -8.42 -0.24
C VAL A 248 8.53 -7.04 -0.21
N ALA A 249 7.20 -6.97 -0.09
CA ALA A 249 6.49 -5.71 -0.07
C ALA A 249 6.88 -4.85 1.15
N GLY A 250 7.00 -5.46 2.34
CA GLY A 250 7.48 -4.81 3.55
C GLY A 250 8.94 -4.34 3.47
N ILE A 251 9.83 -5.15 2.88
CA ILE A 251 11.23 -4.76 2.65
C ILE A 251 11.30 -3.54 1.71
N ILE A 252 10.52 -3.54 0.63
CA ILE A 252 10.49 -2.40 -0.29
C ILE A 252 9.97 -1.14 0.40
N LEU A 253 8.90 -1.25 1.20
CA LEU A 253 8.42 -0.12 1.98
C LEU A 253 9.51 0.40 2.93
N ARG A 254 10.25 -0.49 3.59
CA ARG A 254 11.38 -0.13 4.46
C ARG A 254 12.52 0.55 3.70
N ILE A 255 12.83 0.10 2.47
CA ILE A 255 13.85 0.74 1.61
C ILE A 255 13.40 2.13 1.17
N VAL A 256 12.11 2.31 0.86
CA VAL A 256 11.56 3.64 0.54
C VAL A 256 11.59 4.56 1.76
N ASN A 257 11.52 4.00 2.97
CA ASN A 257 11.56 4.71 4.25
C ASN A 257 10.70 5.98 4.26
N PRO A 258 9.37 5.86 4.04
CA PRO A 258 8.49 7.02 3.94
C PRO A 258 8.47 7.88 5.21
N PHE A 259 8.95 7.35 6.33
CA PHE A 259 8.84 7.95 7.65
C PHE A 259 10.17 8.43 8.24
N GLY A 260 11.30 8.14 7.59
CA GLY A 260 12.62 8.52 8.08
C GLY A 260 13.07 7.84 9.40
N SER A 261 12.18 7.10 10.08
CA SER A 261 12.38 6.60 11.44
C SER A 261 12.82 5.13 11.52
N ASP A 262 13.19 4.51 10.39
CA ASP A 262 13.47 3.07 10.24
C ASP A 262 12.31 2.12 10.64
N GLN A 263 11.19 2.67 11.12
CA GLN A 263 9.99 1.94 11.50
C GLN A 263 9.13 1.65 10.28
N THR A 264 8.60 0.42 10.21
CA THR A 264 7.78 -0.05 9.09
C THR A 264 6.28 0.17 9.29
N SER A 265 5.85 0.65 10.47
CA SER A 265 4.45 0.91 10.79
C SER A 265 4.28 2.31 11.40
N LEU A 266 3.15 2.95 11.10
CA LEU A 266 2.85 4.32 11.56
C LEU A 266 2.57 4.39 13.08
N PHE A 267 2.13 3.29 13.68
CA PHE A 267 1.73 3.19 15.09
C PHE A 267 2.73 2.31 15.85
N HIS A 268 3.93 2.84 16.10
CA HIS A 268 4.85 2.23 17.06
C HIS A 268 4.57 2.78 18.45
N VAL A 269 4.40 1.90 19.44
CA VAL A 269 4.19 2.30 20.84
C VAL A 269 5.29 1.66 21.68
N ASP A 270 6.13 2.48 22.28
CA ASP A 270 7.12 2.05 23.25
C ASP A 270 6.47 1.88 24.63
N TYR A 271 6.22 0.63 25.02
CA TYR A 271 5.68 0.32 26.33
C TYR A 271 6.80 0.39 27.39
N MET A 272 6.71 1.38 28.27
CA MET A 272 7.65 1.53 29.39
C MET A 272 7.33 0.60 30.57
N MET A 273 6.09 0.10 30.68
CA MET A 273 5.63 -0.74 31.78
C MET A 273 5.27 -2.15 31.30
N LYS A 274 5.61 -3.15 32.11
CA LYS A 274 5.27 -4.56 31.89
C LYS A 274 3.95 -4.89 32.55
N TRP A 275 3.17 -5.75 31.91
CA TRP A 275 1.88 -6.23 32.43
C TRP A 275 2.04 -6.93 33.78
N THR A 276 1.13 -6.62 34.70
CA THR A 276 1.02 -7.30 36.00
C THR A 276 -0.16 -8.26 35.97
N PHE A 277 -0.07 -9.41 36.66
CA PHE A 277 -1.13 -10.44 36.66
C PHE A 277 -2.52 -9.94 37.09
N VAL A 278 -2.58 -8.88 37.92
CA VAL A 278 -3.86 -8.28 38.37
C VAL A 278 -4.58 -7.57 37.22
N GLU A 279 -3.85 -7.04 36.24
CA GLU A 279 -4.39 -6.31 35.08
C GLU A 279 -5.02 -7.27 34.03
N LEU A 280 -4.79 -8.58 34.16
CA LEU A 280 -5.39 -9.60 33.28
C LEU A 280 -6.85 -9.91 33.63
N ILE A 281 -7.28 -9.67 34.87
CA ILE A 281 -8.65 -9.95 35.32
C ILE A 281 -9.72 -9.13 34.55
N PRO A 282 -9.52 -7.83 34.25
CA PRO A 282 -10.49 -7.03 33.49
C PRO A 282 -10.39 -7.14 31.96
N PHE A 283 -9.42 -7.87 31.39
CA PHE A 283 -9.22 -8.02 29.93
C PHE A 283 -9.71 -9.37 29.41
#